data_AF-A0A161XUM2-F1
#
_entry.id   AF-A0A161XUM2-F1
#
_cell.length_a   1.000
_cell.length_b   1.000
_cell.length_c   1.000
_cell.angle_alpha   90.00
_cell.angle_beta   90.00
_cell.angle_gamma   90.00
#
_symmetry.space_group_name_H-M   'P 1'
#
loop_
_entity.id
_entity.type
_entity.pdbx_description
1 polymer ?
#
loop_
_entity_poly.entity_id
_entity_poly.type
_entity_poly.pdbx_seq_one_letter_code
_entity_poly.pdbx_strand_id
1 'polypeptide(L)'
;MINKEQVTDIVYNAICAYLDVERAELSDTSQLEDEWQLDSTEMVCVAVDMEKELGFKLRGLKFSELETISDVINEVLRIADLHEAQERAAEVV
;
A
#
# COMPACT_ATOMS: atom_id res chain seq x y z
N MET A 1 -10.96 3.10 12.07
CA MET A 1 -9.67 2.55 12.48
C MET A 1 -9.36 1.39 11.57
N ILE A 2 -8.51 1.62 10.58
CA ILE A 2 -7.96 0.52 9.79
C ILE A 2 -6.81 -0.09 10.60
N ASN A 3 -6.76 -1.41 10.68
CA ASN A 3 -5.69 -2.10 11.43
C ASN A 3 -4.63 -2.67 10.47
N LYS A 4 -3.50 -3.12 11.03
CA LYS A 4 -2.40 -3.71 10.26
C LYS A 4 -2.82 -4.88 9.37
N GLU A 5 -3.69 -5.75 9.87
CA GLU A 5 -4.17 -6.91 9.12
C GLU A 5 -4.97 -6.49 7.88
N GLN A 6 -5.87 -5.51 8.02
CA GLN A 6 -6.63 -4.95 6.91
C GLN A 6 -5.74 -4.28 5.86
N VAL A 7 -4.74 -3.50 6.28
CA VAL A 7 -3.79 -2.88 5.34
C VAL A 7 -3.00 -3.95 4.60
N THR A 8 -2.47 -4.94 5.32
CA THR A 8 -1.75 -6.06 4.72
C THR A 8 -2.61 -6.76 3.66
N ASP A 9 -3.86 -7.08 3.98
CA ASP A 9 -4.76 -7.73 3.02
C ASP A 9 -5.05 -6.87 1.79
N ILE A 10 -5.26 -5.56 1.96
CA ILE A 10 -5.48 -4.64 0.84
C ILE A 10 -4.24 -4.58 -0.06
N VAL A 11 -3.04 -4.47 0.53
CA VAL A 11 -1.78 -4.42 -0.23
C VAL A 11 -1.58 -5.70 -1.02
N TYR A 12 -1.71 -6.87 -0.37
CA TYR A 12 -1.57 -8.15 -1.06
C TYR A 12 -2.61 -8.33 -2.16
N ASN A 13 -3.89 -8.02 -1.89
CA ASN A 13 -4.94 -8.16 -2.89
C ASN A 13 -4.72 -7.24 -4.09
N ALA A 14 -4.28 -6.00 -3.88
CA ALA A 14 -3.99 -5.07 -4.97
C ALA A 14 -2.80 -5.55 -5.82
N ILE A 15 -1.71 -6.00 -5.19
CA ILE A 15 -0.54 -6.51 -5.90
C ILE A 15 -0.87 -7.81 -6.64
N CYS A 16 -1.56 -8.76 -6.00
CA CYS A 16 -2.00 -10.01 -6.63
C CYS A 16 -2.90 -9.75 -7.84
N ALA A 17 -3.87 -8.85 -7.69
CA ALA A 17 -4.79 -8.50 -8.77
C ALA A 17 -4.07 -7.83 -9.94
N TYR A 18 -3.05 -7.02 -9.67
CA TYR A 18 -2.24 -6.37 -10.71
C TYR A 18 -1.37 -7.36 -11.48
N LEU A 19 -0.73 -8.28 -10.75
CA LEU A 19 0.19 -9.28 -11.32
C LEU A 19 -0.52 -10.52 -11.88
N ASP A 20 -1.81 -10.71 -11.59
CA ASP A 20 -2.59 -11.91 -11.91
C ASP A 20 -1.97 -13.19 -11.30
N VAL A 21 -1.57 -13.11 -10.03
CA VAL A 21 -0.92 -14.20 -9.26
C VAL A 21 -1.68 -14.52 -7.98
N GLU A 22 -1.43 -15.69 -7.41
CA GLU A 22 -1.99 -16.06 -6.11
C GLU A 22 -1.16 -15.47 -4.96
N ARG A 23 -1.83 -15.15 -3.84
CA ARG A 23 -1.16 -14.63 -2.62
C ARG A 23 -0.07 -15.56 -2.09
N ALA A 24 -0.20 -16.87 -2.31
CA ALA A 24 0.79 -17.86 -1.89
C ALA A 24 2.12 -17.74 -2.65
N GLU A 25 2.14 -17.03 -3.79
CA GLU A 25 3.33 -16.81 -4.60
C GLU A 25 4.14 -15.59 -4.11
N LEU A 26 3.53 -14.70 -3.33
CA LEU A 26 4.16 -13.49 -2.82
C LEU A 26 4.72 -13.68 -1.41
N SER A 27 5.97 -13.28 -1.22
CA SER A 27 6.57 -13.12 0.11
C SER A 27 6.51 -11.66 0.56
N ASP A 28 6.40 -11.41 1.87
CA ASP A 28 6.50 -10.05 2.41
C ASP A 28 7.90 -9.43 2.16
N THR A 29 8.91 -10.27 1.98
CA THR A 29 10.28 -9.89 1.60
C THR A 29 10.54 -9.87 0.10
N SER A 30 9.55 -10.20 -0.74
CA SER A 30 9.74 -10.21 -2.19
C SER A 30 10.08 -8.81 -2.71
N GLN A 31 11.09 -8.76 -3.58
CA GLN A 31 11.53 -7.52 -4.22
C GLN A 31 10.56 -7.10 -5.32
N LEU A 32 9.98 -5.91 -5.21
CA LEU A 32 8.95 -5.41 -6.13
C LEU A 32 9.46 -5.34 -7.57
N GLU A 33 10.57 -4.63 -7.79
CA GLU A 33 11.13 -4.43 -9.13
C GLU A 33 11.89 -5.66 -9.62
N ASP A 34 12.80 -6.20 -8.81
CA ASP A 34 13.71 -7.27 -9.23
C ASP A 34 13.01 -8.62 -9.46
N GLU A 35 12.01 -8.99 -8.64
CA GLU A 35 11.30 -10.26 -8.78
C GLU A 35 10.02 -10.12 -9.61
N TRP A 36 9.26 -9.05 -9.41
CA TRP A 36 7.90 -8.91 -9.95
C TRP A 36 7.78 -7.84 -11.03
N GLN A 37 8.87 -7.13 -11.37
CA GLN A 37 8.88 -6.05 -12.37
C GLN A 37 7.88 -4.92 -12.04
N LEU A 38 7.58 -4.72 -10.76
CA LEU A 38 6.74 -3.63 -10.29
C LEU A 38 7.58 -2.37 -10.09
N ASP A 39 7.79 -1.65 -11.19
CA ASP A 39 8.47 -0.37 -11.16
C ASP A 39 7.58 0.75 -10.57
N SER A 40 8.13 1.97 -10.47
CA SER A 40 7.40 3.11 -9.91
C SER A 40 6.10 3.48 -10.64
N THR A 41 6.00 3.20 -11.94
CA THR A 41 4.80 3.45 -12.76
C THR A 41 3.74 2.39 -12.47
N GLU A 42 4.17 1.14 -12.35
CA GLU A 42 3.31 -0.02 -12.10
C GLU A 42 2.68 0.14 -10.72
N MET A 43 3.51 0.55 -9.76
CA MET A 43 3.07 0.81 -8.39
C MET A 43 2.09 2.00 -8.26
N VAL A 44 2.06 2.94 -9.21
CA VAL A 44 1.00 3.97 -9.26
C VAL A 44 -0.36 3.32 -9.52
N CYS A 45 -0.45 2.35 -10.42
CA CYS A 45 -1.70 1.62 -10.68
C CYS A 45 -2.14 0.84 -9.43
N VAL A 46 -1.22 0.11 -8.81
CA VAL A 46 -1.48 -0.62 -7.56
C VAL A 46 -1.97 0.34 -6.47
N ALA A 47 -1.33 1.50 -6.31
CA ALA A 47 -1.72 2.51 -5.33
C ALA A 47 -3.12 3.07 -5.59
N VAL A 48 -3.49 3.31 -6.84
CA VAL A 48 -4.85 3.76 -7.18
C VAL A 48 -5.91 2.73 -6.77
N ASP A 49 -5.62 1.44 -6.91
CA ASP A 49 -6.54 0.39 -6.47
C ASP A 49 -6.60 0.27 -4.95
N MET A 50 -5.45 0.38 -4.26
CA MET A 50 -5.42 0.47 -2.80
C MET A 50 -6.24 1.68 -2.28
N GLU A 51 -6.11 2.85 -2.89
CA GLU A 51 -6.88 4.06 -2.50
C GLU A 51 -8.40 3.86 -2.60
N LYS A 52 -8.88 3.09 -3.58
CA LYS A 52 -10.32 2.79 -3.73
C LYS A 52 -10.84 1.95 -2.57
N GLU A 53 -10.07 0.96 -2.14
CA GLU A 53 -10.41 0.08 -1.02
C GLU A 53 -10.24 0.79 0.33
N LEU A 54 -9.21 1.61 0.48
CA LEU A 54 -8.91 2.35 1.71
C LEU A 54 -9.87 3.53 1.96
N GLY A 55 -10.44 4.10 0.90
CA GLY A 55 -11.32 5.26 0.98
C GLY A 55 -10.61 6.61 1.19
N PHE A 56 -9.27 6.61 1.20
CA PHE A 56 -8.45 7.83 1.30
C PHE A 56 -7.28 7.80 0.34
N LYS A 57 -6.63 8.96 0.15
CA LYS A 57 -5.51 9.13 -0.78
C LYS A 57 -4.18 8.79 -0.11
N LEU A 58 -3.34 8.01 -0.79
CA LEU A 58 -1.99 7.62 -0.36
C LEU A 58 -0.98 8.74 -0.66
N ARG A 59 -1.28 9.96 -0.19
CA ARG A 59 -0.46 11.14 -0.46
C ARG A 59 0.90 11.02 0.22
N GLY A 60 1.96 11.24 -0.55
CA GLY A 60 3.33 11.24 -0.04
C GLY A 60 4.01 9.88 -0.09
N LEU A 61 3.36 8.86 -0.64
CA LEU A 61 3.98 7.58 -0.93
C LEU A 61 5.04 7.77 -2.01
N LYS A 62 6.28 7.36 -1.72
CA LYS A 62 7.42 7.49 -2.62
C LYS A 62 7.86 6.13 -3.12
N PHE A 63 7.36 5.74 -4.28
CA PHE A 63 7.63 4.43 -4.87
C PHE A 63 9.12 4.12 -5.06
N SER A 64 9.94 5.14 -5.33
CA SER A 64 11.39 4.99 -5.46
C SER A 64 12.12 4.57 -4.18
N GLU A 65 11.44 4.62 -3.03
CA GLU A 65 11.99 4.22 -1.72
C GLU A 65 11.40 2.88 -1.24
N LEU A 66 10.57 2.22 -2.06
CA LEU A 66 9.91 0.95 -1.73
C LEU A 66 10.59 -0.19 -2.48
N GLU A 67 11.23 -1.10 -1.74
CA GLU A 67 11.94 -2.25 -2.32
C GLU A 67 11.10 -3.53 -2.20
N THR A 68 10.40 -3.70 -1.08
CA THR A 68 9.65 -4.94 -0.76
C THR A 68 8.17 -4.70 -0.50
N ILE A 69 7.38 -5.78 -0.56
CA ILE A 69 5.96 -5.75 -0.15
C ILE A 69 5.81 -5.25 1.29
N SER A 70 6.72 -5.64 2.20
CA SER A 70 6.75 -5.15 3.57
C SER A 70 6.90 -3.62 3.65
N ASP A 71 7.71 -3.02 2.78
CA ASP A 71 7.89 -1.56 2.74
C ASP A 71 6.59 -0.87 2.33
N VAL A 72 5.89 -1.41 1.34
CA VAL A 72 4.56 -0.92 0.93
C VAL A 72 3.58 -0.97 2.10
N ILE A 73 3.50 -2.10 2.80
CA ILE A 73 2.60 -2.27 3.95
C ILE A 73 2.92 -1.25 5.04
N ASN A 74 4.20 -1.11 5.41
CA ASN A 74 4.63 -0.20 6.46
C ASN A 74 4.34 1.26 6.09
N GLU A 75 4.58 1.64 4.84
CA GLU A 75 4.36 3.01 4.38
C GLU A 75 2.87 3.35 4.28
N VAL A 76 2.03 2.42 3.79
CA VAL A 76 0.57 2.59 3.78
C VAL A 76 0.02 2.73 5.20
N LEU A 77 0.51 1.93 6.15
CA LEU A 77 0.14 2.05 7.57
C LEU A 77 0.49 3.43 8.13
N ARG A 78 1.71 3.91 7.86
CA ARG A 78 2.16 5.23 8.29
C ARG A 78 1.26 6.34 7.74
N ILE A 79 0.83 6.23 6.48
CA ILE A 79 -0.08 7.20 5.86
C ILE A 79 -1.48 7.11 6.47
N ALA A 80 -1.99 5.91 6.75
CA ALA A 80 -3.28 5.72 7.40
C ALA A 80 -3.31 6.39 8.78
N ASP A 81 -2.28 6.18 9.60
CA ASP A 81 -2.14 6.80 10.93
C ASP A 81 -2.13 8.34 10.84
N LEU A 82 -1.43 8.89 9.83
CA LEU A 82 -1.40 10.33 9.60
C LEU A 82 -2.74 10.89 9.14
N HIS A 83 -3.45 10.16 8.28
CA HIS A 83 -4.78 10.55 7.82
C HIS A 83 -5.75 10.63 8.99
N GLU A 84 -5.77 9.62 9.87
CA GLU A 84 -6.60 9.63 11.08
C GLU A 84 -6.23 10.80 12.02
N ALA A 85 -4.93 11.08 12.21
CA ALA A 85 -4.48 12.20 13.03
C ALA A 85 -4.94 13.56 12.46
N GLN A 86 -4.95 13.70 11.13
CA GLN A 86 -5.42 14.91 10.45
C GLN A 86 -6.93 15.10 10.58
N GLU A 87 -7.72 14.03 10.43
CA GLU A 87 -9.18 14.10 10.60
C GLU A 87 -9.56 14.51 12.02
N ARG A 88 -8.92 13.90 13.03
CA ARG A 88 -9.13 14.28 14.44
C ARG A 88 -8.76 15.73 14.73
N ALA A 89 -7.68 16.24 14.12
CA ALA A 89 -7.28 17.63 14.30
C ALA A 89 -8.28 18.60 13.65
N ALA A 90 -8.91 18.21 12.54
CA ALA A 90 -9.90 19.02 11.83
C ALA A 90 -11.26 19.07 12.55
N GLU A 91 -11.66 18.03 13.28
CA GLU A 91 -12.91 18.00 14.06
C GLU A 91 -12.88 18.90 15.33
N VAL A 92 -11.70 19.31 15.77
CA VAL A 92 -11.50 20.13 16.99
C VAL A 92 -11.54 21.64 16.69
N VAL A 93 -11.68 22.04 15.41
CA VAL A 93 -11.75 23.44 14.94
C VAL A 93 -13.17 23.80 14.52
#